data_AF-B0XPQ4-F1
#
_entry.id   AF-B0XPQ4-F1
#
_cell.length_a   1.000
_cell.length_b   1.000
_cell.length_c   1.000
_cell.angle_alpha   90.00
_cell.angle_beta   90.00
_cell.angle_gamma   90.00
#
_symmetry.space_group_name_H-M   'P 1'
#
loop_
_entity.id
_entity.type
_entity.pdbx_description
1 polymer ?
#
loop_
_entity_poly.entity_id
_entity_poly.type
_entity_poly.pdbx_seq_one_letter_code
_entity_poly.pdbx_strand_id
1 'polypeptide(L)'
;MDSPAAPVPFDPQEQPILERLLRTRDALLLLKQDKSSYIKSRDVLPLYEEVISEVEKLNARLLDHLEEAGFYSSKDLSSITKTLNNMKETVERGRDAYSPALMTLLESRLEQCQLKLNKLRSGLEAMNPELAPIHETLVSVLRSTAAANTRSKFSATEVINLRKQLTKIQDTMKDGNFIGADGKPLEGQEGVKQLLDRCWRWTEIVLEREGKIDERFRDQYERLLDIRNQLDRLSVTQAWSLRETDLFGYQRKLDRIDEARVDGNFVDAEGQLADIHAQRTLLYLIRRSYAYIYALLISSEPVSEALLPVYNQLQTLRRCLLEVKESGASLQGTEVDIVQLNSIDNMRVDGKFYMGNDIPEGQGSVNALLAECYDIVWELRAAVPDD
;
A
#
# COMPACT_ATOMS: atom_id res chain seq x y z
N MET A 1 41.48 16.94 12.65
CA MET A 1 40.65 18.07 13.13
C MET A 1 39.59 18.29 12.07
N ASP A 2 38.61 17.39 12.03
CA ASP A 2 37.52 17.45 11.06
C ASP A 2 36.49 18.44 11.57
N SER A 3 36.27 19.51 10.80
CA SER A 3 35.19 20.46 11.10
C SER A 3 33.85 19.74 11.02
N PRO A 4 32.96 19.90 12.02
CA PRO A 4 31.62 19.37 11.92
C PRO A 4 30.93 20.05 10.73
N ALA A 5 30.43 19.24 9.79
CA ALA A 5 29.66 19.72 8.65
C ALA A 5 28.56 20.68 9.14
N ALA A 6 28.56 21.91 8.63
CA ALA A 6 27.53 22.88 8.96
C ALA A 6 26.16 22.29 8.58
N PRO A 7 25.15 22.29 9.47
CA PRO A 7 23.82 21.86 9.12
C PRO A 7 23.32 22.68 7.93
N VAL A 8 22.85 22.00 6.88
CA VAL A 8 22.23 22.64 5.72
C VAL A 8 21.06 23.49 6.22
N PRO A 9 20.92 24.77 5.80
CA PRO A 9 19.85 25.63 6.27
C PRO A 9 18.48 25.00 5.97
N PHE A 10 17.66 24.84 7.01
CA PHE A 10 16.28 24.38 6.84
C PHE A 10 15.46 25.40 6.06
N ASP A 11 14.55 24.91 5.21
CA ASP A 11 13.55 25.74 4.55
C ASP A 11 12.73 26.48 5.64
N PRO A 12 12.59 27.81 5.57
CA PRO A 12 11.82 28.62 6.54
C PRO A 12 10.37 28.19 6.71
N GLN A 13 9.76 27.51 5.73
CA GLN A 13 8.42 26.95 5.82
C GLN A 13 8.39 25.58 6.51
N GLU A 14 9.49 24.81 6.45
CA GLU A 14 9.60 23.48 7.06
C GLU A 14 10.05 23.52 8.53
N GLN A 15 10.75 24.58 8.93
CA GLN A 15 11.24 24.76 10.29
C GLN A 15 10.13 24.79 11.38
N PRO A 16 8.98 25.47 11.21
CA PRO A 16 7.88 25.40 12.17
C PRO A 16 7.16 24.04 12.19
N ILE A 17 7.25 23.26 11.11
CA ILE A 17 6.71 21.90 11.02
C ILE A 17 7.65 20.93 11.75
N LEU A 18 8.97 21.03 11.53
CA LEU A 18 9.99 20.27 12.23
C LEU A 18 9.94 20.54 13.74
N GLU A 19 9.79 21.78 14.17
CA GLU A 19 9.65 22.11 15.59
C GLU A 19 8.39 21.50 16.21
N ARG A 20 7.27 21.43 15.48
CA ARG A 20 6.06 20.74 15.96
C ARG A 20 6.27 19.25 16.08
N LEU A 21 6.88 18.62 15.09
CA LEU A 21 7.12 17.18 15.08
C LEU A 21 8.14 16.73 16.14
N LEU A 22 9.19 17.53 16.36
CA LEU A 22 10.15 17.29 17.45
C LEU A 22 9.48 17.46 18.81
N ARG A 23 8.63 18.48 19.00
CA ARG A 23 7.82 18.63 20.22
C ARG A 23 6.85 17.48 20.43
N THR A 24 6.18 17.00 19.38
CA THR A 24 5.27 15.84 19.45
C THR A 24 6.03 14.58 19.82
N ARG A 25 7.18 14.33 19.20
CA ARG A 25 8.06 13.19 19.53
C ARG A 25 8.56 13.26 20.97
N ASP A 26 9.00 14.43 21.43
CA ASP A 26 9.55 14.60 22.77
C ASP A 26 8.45 14.49 23.84
N ALA A 27 7.24 14.98 23.55
CA ALA A 27 6.06 14.79 24.39
C ALA A 27 5.63 13.32 24.47
N LEU A 28 5.68 12.59 23.35
CA LEU A 28 5.44 11.15 23.28
C LEU A 28 6.47 10.33 24.06
N LEU A 29 7.74 10.70 23.98
CA LEU A 29 8.81 10.05 24.74
C LEU A 29 8.65 10.31 26.24
N LEU A 30 8.23 11.51 26.64
CA LEU A 30 7.88 11.85 28.02
C LEU A 30 6.68 11.06 28.54
N LEU A 31 5.60 10.95 27.75
CA LEU A 31 4.43 10.12 28.06
C LEU A 31 4.77 8.62 28.15
N LYS A 32 5.70 8.13 27.32
CA LYS A 32 6.19 6.74 27.36
C LYS A 32 7.13 6.48 28.55
N GLN A 33 7.82 7.51 29.07
CA GLN A 33 8.75 7.39 30.20
C GLN A 33 8.10 7.62 31.57
N ASP A 34 6.97 8.34 31.63
CA ASP A 34 6.22 8.55 32.87
C ASP A 34 5.40 7.31 33.25
N LYS A 35 5.94 6.50 34.17
CA LYS A 35 5.30 5.30 34.71
C LYS A 35 4.33 5.58 35.86
N SER A 36 4.07 6.85 36.18
CA SER A 36 3.30 7.25 37.37
C SER A 36 1.80 7.45 37.13
N SER A 37 1.34 7.52 35.88
CA SER A 37 -0.09 7.60 35.55
C SER A 37 -0.44 6.89 34.24
N TYR A 38 -1.64 6.32 34.16
CA TYR A 38 -2.20 5.74 32.93
C TYR A 38 -2.19 6.77 31.80
N ILE A 39 -1.71 6.39 30.61
CA ILE A 39 -1.77 7.21 29.40
C ILE A 39 -3.25 7.48 29.10
N LYS A 40 -3.67 8.75 29.17
CA LYS A 40 -5.07 9.14 29.01
C LYS A 40 -5.40 9.25 27.52
N SER A 41 -6.59 8.84 27.11
CA SER A 41 -7.07 8.95 25.72
C SER A 41 -6.91 10.37 25.15
N ARG A 42 -7.03 11.41 25.98
CA ARG A 42 -6.81 12.81 25.61
C ARG A 42 -5.40 13.10 25.05
N ASP A 43 -4.40 12.31 25.44
CA ASP A 43 -3.00 12.48 25.03
C ASP A 43 -2.62 11.59 23.83
N VAL A 44 -3.46 10.58 23.51
CA VAL A 44 -3.32 9.64 22.38
C VAL A 44 -4.16 10.08 21.18
N LEU A 45 -5.31 10.69 21.43
CA LEU A 45 -6.26 11.13 20.41
C LEU A 45 -5.65 12.07 19.36
N PRO A 46 -4.83 13.09 19.69
CA PRO A 46 -4.22 13.94 18.68
C PRO A 46 -3.27 13.20 17.72
N LEU A 47 -2.67 12.10 18.17
CA LEU A 47 -1.77 11.27 17.36
C LEU A 47 -2.55 10.32 16.46
N TYR A 48 -3.64 9.79 16.99
CA TYR A 48 -4.62 9.04 16.21
C TYR A 48 -5.30 9.91 15.14
N GLU A 49 -5.59 11.17 15.46
CA GLU A 49 -6.06 12.19 14.51
C GLU A 49 -5.03 12.49 13.42
N GLU A 50 -3.74 12.59 13.78
CA GLU A 50 -2.64 12.76 12.81
C GLU A 50 -2.56 11.53 11.89
N VAL A 51 -2.64 10.30 12.45
CA VAL A 51 -2.65 9.05 11.69
C VAL A 51 -3.81 8.99 10.71
N ILE A 52 -5.04 9.23 11.16
CA ILE A 52 -6.21 9.18 10.27
C ILE A 52 -6.07 10.22 9.16
N SER A 53 -5.63 11.44 9.49
CA SER A 53 -5.40 12.48 8.49
C SER A 53 -4.35 12.06 7.45
N GLU A 54 -3.28 11.39 7.85
CA GLU A 54 -2.25 10.90 6.92
C GLU A 54 -2.73 9.74 6.05
N VAL A 55 -3.52 8.82 6.61
CA VAL A 55 -4.15 7.72 5.84
C VAL A 55 -5.14 8.26 4.80
N GLU A 56 -5.90 9.30 5.15
CA GLU A 56 -6.79 10.00 4.22
C GLU A 56 -6.03 10.70 3.09
N LYS A 57 -4.97 11.46 3.41
CA LYS A 57 -4.12 12.11 2.42
C LYS A 57 -3.53 11.09 1.46
N LEU A 58 -3.09 9.94 1.99
CA LEU A 58 -2.56 8.87 1.18
C LEU A 58 -3.62 8.27 0.24
N ASN A 59 -4.83 7.99 0.74
CA ASN A 59 -5.94 7.49 -0.09
C ASN A 59 -6.30 8.47 -1.20
N ALA A 60 -6.39 9.76 -0.88
CA ALA A 60 -6.63 10.81 -1.86
C ALA A 60 -5.50 10.86 -2.91
N ARG A 61 -4.25 10.76 -2.48
CA ARG A 61 -3.08 10.79 -3.39
C ARG A 61 -3.01 9.59 -4.30
N LEU A 62 -3.34 8.39 -3.82
CA LEU A 62 -3.43 7.19 -4.65
C LEU A 62 -4.51 7.34 -5.72
N LEU A 63 -5.68 7.83 -5.35
CA LEU A 63 -6.78 8.08 -6.30
C LEU A 63 -6.36 9.11 -7.36
N ASP A 64 -5.69 10.19 -6.95
CA ASP A 64 -5.15 11.20 -7.87
C ASP A 64 -4.11 10.61 -8.83
N HIS A 65 -3.24 9.74 -8.34
CA HIS A 65 -2.25 9.06 -9.18
C HIS A 65 -2.86 8.04 -10.15
N LEU A 66 -3.93 7.35 -9.76
CA LEU A 66 -4.67 6.47 -10.67
C LEU A 66 -5.35 7.29 -11.77
N GLU A 67 -5.97 8.41 -11.40
CA GLU A 67 -6.58 9.35 -12.35
C GLU A 67 -5.54 9.91 -13.32
N GLU A 68 -4.44 10.44 -12.80
CA GLU A 68 -3.34 11.03 -13.57
C GLU A 68 -2.67 10.00 -14.50
N ALA A 69 -2.47 8.76 -14.04
CA ALA A 69 -1.93 7.71 -14.87
C ALA A 69 -2.88 7.42 -16.06
N GLY A 70 -4.19 7.43 -15.80
CA GLY A 70 -5.22 7.07 -16.78
C GLY A 70 -5.14 5.60 -17.21
N PHE A 71 -4.48 4.74 -16.40
CA PHE A 71 -4.44 3.30 -16.60
C PHE A 71 -4.45 2.57 -15.25
N TYR A 72 -5.56 1.91 -14.96
CA TYR A 72 -5.82 1.21 -13.70
C TYR A 72 -6.83 0.08 -13.91
N SER A 73 -6.85 -0.90 -13.02
CA SER A 73 -7.72 -2.08 -13.10
C SER A 73 -8.83 -2.03 -12.05
N SER A 74 -9.87 -2.85 -12.23
CA SER A 74 -10.92 -3.03 -11.21
C SER A 74 -10.34 -3.49 -9.87
N LYS A 75 -9.26 -4.29 -9.92
CA LYS A 75 -8.53 -4.79 -8.73
C LYS A 75 -7.86 -3.67 -7.93
N ASP A 76 -7.40 -2.60 -8.59
CA ASP A 76 -6.81 -1.46 -7.87
C ASP A 76 -7.87 -0.71 -7.07
N LEU A 77 -9.10 -0.64 -7.61
CA LEU A 77 -10.22 0.05 -6.97
C LEU A 77 -10.88 -0.80 -5.87
N SER A 78 -10.85 -2.13 -5.97
CA SER A 78 -11.53 -3.01 -5.02
C SER A 78 -10.95 -2.91 -3.60
N SER A 79 -9.62 -2.86 -3.48
CA SER A 79 -8.94 -2.68 -2.19
C SER A 79 -9.32 -1.33 -1.57
N ILE A 80 -9.22 -0.23 -2.34
CA ILE A 80 -9.54 1.12 -1.86
C ILE A 80 -11.02 1.21 -1.45
N THR A 81 -11.91 0.58 -2.22
CA THR A 81 -13.35 0.50 -1.89
C THR A 81 -13.57 -0.16 -0.53
N LYS A 82 -12.93 -1.31 -0.28
CA LYS A 82 -13.06 -2.02 1.00
C LYS A 82 -12.54 -1.16 2.15
N THR A 83 -11.39 -0.53 1.98
CA THR A 83 -10.79 0.35 2.99
C THR A 83 -11.69 1.53 3.32
N LEU A 84 -12.22 2.24 2.31
CA LEU A 84 -13.12 3.38 2.51
C LEU A 84 -14.44 2.97 3.18
N ASN A 85 -15.00 1.80 2.83
CA ASN A 85 -16.20 1.29 3.48
C ASN A 85 -15.95 0.99 4.96
N ASN A 86 -14.84 0.32 5.29
CA ASN A 86 -14.46 0.03 6.68
C ASN A 86 -14.23 1.32 7.49
N MET A 87 -13.62 2.33 6.88
CA MET A 87 -13.44 3.65 7.50
C MET A 87 -14.78 4.31 7.75
N LYS A 88 -15.69 4.29 6.77
CA LYS A 88 -17.05 4.83 6.93
C LYS A 88 -17.80 4.18 8.08
N GLU A 89 -17.81 2.85 8.16
CA GLU A 89 -18.44 2.11 9.28
C GLU A 89 -17.80 2.45 10.63
N THR A 90 -16.49 2.70 10.66
CA THR A 90 -15.78 3.06 11.88
C THR A 90 -16.12 4.47 12.34
N VAL A 91 -16.18 5.42 11.40
CA VAL A 91 -16.66 6.79 11.64
C VAL A 91 -18.12 6.76 12.14
N GLU A 92 -18.98 5.95 11.52
CA GLU A 92 -20.38 5.82 11.95
C GLU A 92 -20.52 5.29 13.38
N ARG A 93 -19.78 4.25 13.75
CA ARG A 93 -19.77 3.71 15.12
C ARG A 93 -19.21 4.70 16.15
N GLY A 94 -18.28 5.55 15.74
CA GLY A 94 -17.66 6.57 16.58
C GLY A 94 -18.49 7.85 16.75
N ARG A 95 -19.58 8.02 16.00
CA ARG A 95 -20.32 9.29 15.89
C ARG A 95 -20.71 9.91 17.23
N ASP A 96 -21.20 9.09 18.16
CA ASP A 96 -21.67 9.55 19.47
C ASP A 96 -20.55 9.57 20.53
N ALA A 97 -19.40 8.96 20.24
CA ALA A 97 -18.26 8.86 21.14
C ALA A 97 -17.24 10.00 20.99
N TYR A 98 -17.24 10.69 19.84
CA TYR A 98 -16.23 11.68 19.47
C TYR A 98 -16.83 13.06 19.21
N SER A 99 -15.96 14.08 19.13
CA SER A 99 -16.40 15.46 18.95
C SER A 99 -17.10 15.66 17.59
N PRO A 100 -18.20 16.43 17.52
CA PRO A 100 -18.91 16.68 16.26
C PRO A 100 -18.04 17.31 15.16
N ALA A 101 -17.07 18.14 15.55
CA ALA A 101 -16.15 18.79 14.61
C ALA A 101 -15.22 17.77 13.94
N LEU A 102 -14.68 16.81 14.71
CA LEU A 102 -13.88 15.72 14.17
C LEU A 102 -14.71 14.85 13.23
N MET A 103 -15.91 14.45 13.66
CA MET A 103 -16.81 13.64 12.82
C MET A 103 -17.12 14.31 11.48
N THR A 104 -17.41 15.61 11.50
CA THR A 104 -17.67 16.41 10.29
C THR A 104 -16.46 16.43 9.35
N LEU A 105 -15.25 16.59 9.91
CA LEU A 105 -14.02 16.59 9.12
C LEU A 105 -13.81 15.23 8.43
N LEU A 106 -13.87 14.13 9.19
CA LEU A 106 -13.67 12.77 8.67
C LEU A 106 -14.71 12.40 7.60
N GLU A 107 -15.97 12.75 7.83
CA GLU A 107 -17.05 12.52 6.87
C GLU A 107 -16.82 13.28 5.56
N SER A 108 -16.47 14.57 5.64
CA SER A 108 -16.18 15.39 4.46
C SER A 108 -15.00 14.83 3.66
N ARG A 109 -13.97 14.31 4.33
CA ARG A 109 -12.80 13.71 3.68
C ARG A 109 -13.12 12.37 3.04
N LEU A 110 -13.87 11.51 3.72
CA LEU A 110 -14.35 10.25 3.15
C LEU A 110 -15.24 10.50 1.94
N GLU A 111 -16.10 11.51 1.96
CA GLU A 111 -16.92 11.90 0.82
C GLU A 111 -16.06 12.32 -0.39
N GLN A 112 -15.01 13.12 -0.18
CA GLN A 112 -14.08 13.49 -1.26
C GLN A 112 -13.39 12.27 -1.87
N CYS A 113 -12.90 11.35 -1.04
CA CYS A 113 -12.30 10.09 -1.51
C CYS A 113 -13.33 9.24 -2.28
N GLN A 114 -14.58 9.17 -1.80
CA GLN A 114 -15.64 8.43 -2.46
C GLN A 114 -16.01 9.03 -3.83
N LEU A 115 -16.06 10.37 -3.95
CA LEU A 115 -16.31 11.05 -5.22
C LEU A 115 -15.22 10.73 -6.25
N LYS A 116 -13.95 10.79 -5.86
CA LYS A 116 -12.81 10.40 -6.71
C LYS A 116 -12.89 8.92 -7.13
N LEU A 117 -13.16 8.03 -6.18
CA LEU A 117 -13.30 6.59 -6.45
C LEU A 117 -14.46 6.31 -7.42
N ASN A 118 -15.61 6.97 -7.24
CA ASN A 118 -16.77 6.83 -8.12
C ASN A 118 -16.46 7.31 -9.55
N LYS A 119 -15.72 8.42 -9.69
CA LYS A 119 -15.24 8.90 -10.99
C LYS A 119 -14.39 7.83 -11.68
N LEU A 120 -13.41 7.26 -10.97
CA LEU A 120 -12.55 6.21 -11.54
C LEU A 120 -13.35 4.95 -11.92
N ARG A 121 -14.31 4.54 -11.10
CA ARG A 121 -15.23 3.42 -11.37
C ARG A 121 -16.06 3.65 -12.63
N SER A 122 -16.66 4.83 -12.76
CA SER A 122 -17.48 5.17 -13.93
C SER A 122 -16.69 5.08 -15.25
N GLY A 123 -15.39 5.41 -15.21
CA GLY A 123 -14.50 5.24 -16.36
C GLY A 123 -14.29 3.79 -16.79
N LEU A 124 -14.31 2.84 -15.85
CA LEU A 124 -14.23 1.40 -16.16
C LEU A 124 -15.60 0.85 -16.61
N GLU A 125 -16.69 1.32 -16.00
CA GLU A 125 -18.06 0.87 -16.31
C GLU A 125 -18.54 1.34 -17.70
N ALA A 126 -17.98 2.44 -18.21
CA ALA A 126 -18.25 2.93 -19.57
C ALA A 126 -17.68 2.02 -20.68
N MET A 127 -16.84 1.05 -20.33
CA MET A 127 -16.21 0.13 -21.28
C MET A 127 -17.02 -1.15 -21.43
N ASN A 128 -17.15 -1.66 -22.66
CA ASN A 128 -17.77 -2.97 -22.88
C ASN A 128 -17.07 -4.07 -22.05
N PRO A 129 -17.80 -4.98 -21.38
CA PRO A 129 -17.22 -6.04 -20.56
C PRO A 129 -16.21 -6.96 -21.28
N GLU A 130 -16.37 -7.17 -22.60
CA GLU A 130 -15.43 -7.96 -23.42
C GLU A 130 -14.04 -7.31 -23.52
N LEU A 131 -13.95 -5.98 -23.33
CA LEU A 131 -12.69 -5.25 -23.35
C LEU A 131 -11.97 -5.24 -22.00
N ALA A 132 -12.67 -5.51 -20.89
CA ALA A 132 -12.08 -5.52 -19.56
C ALA A 132 -10.82 -6.41 -19.43
N PRO A 133 -10.79 -7.68 -19.90
CA PRO A 133 -9.58 -8.50 -19.81
C PRO A 133 -8.43 -7.98 -20.68
N ILE A 134 -8.74 -7.35 -21.82
CA ILE A 134 -7.74 -6.71 -22.69
C ILE A 134 -7.14 -5.51 -21.96
N HIS A 135 -7.99 -4.66 -21.40
CA HIS A 135 -7.57 -3.50 -20.62
C HIS A 135 -6.68 -3.90 -19.43
N GLU A 136 -7.08 -4.90 -18.63
CA GLU A 136 -6.25 -5.42 -17.53
C GLU A 136 -4.89 -5.92 -18.01
N THR A 137 -4.85 -6.61 -19.15
CA THR A 137 -3.60 -7.09 -19.74
C THR A 137 -2.70 -5.93 -20.15
N LEU A 138 -3.24 -4.88 -20.78
CA LEU A 138 -2.48 -3.70 -21.16
C LEU A 138 -1.95 -2.91 -19.95
N VAL A 139 -2.76 -2.74 -18.90
CA VAL A 139 -2.32 -2.15 -17.62
C VAL A 139 -1.16 -2.97 -17.03
N SER A 140 -1.26 -4.31 -17.06
CA SER A 140 -0.19 -5.20 -16.61
C SER A 140 1.09 -5.05 -17.43
N VAL A 141 0.98 -4.93 -18.76
CA VAL A 141 2.13 -4.70 -19.65
C VAL A 141 2.81 -3.37 -19.34
N LEU A 142 2.07 -2.28 -19.13
CA LEU A 142 2.67 -0.99 -18.75
C LEU A 142 3.43 -1.08 -17.43
N ARG A 143 2.81 -1.66 -16.41
CA ARG A 143 3.43 -1.83 -15.08
C ARG A 143 4.67 -2.71 -15.13
N SER A 144 4.60 -3.80 -15.87
CA SER A 144 5.73 -4.74 -16.04
C SER A 144 6.88 -4.12 -16.82
N THR A 145 6.56 -3.32 -17.85
CA THR A 145 7.57 -2.59 -18.63
C THR A 145 8.26 -1.52 -17.76
N ALA A 146 7.50 -0.78 -16.96
CA ALA A 146 8.05 0.20 -16.02
C ALA A 146 8.91 -0.46 -14.92
N ALA A 147 8.49 -1.63 -14.43
CA ALA A 147 9.29 -2.42 -13.49
C ALA A 147 10.61 -2.89 -14.13
N ALA A 148 10.57 -3.44 -15.34
CA ALA A 148 11.76 -3.88 -16.08
C ALA A 148 12.75 -2.72 -16.31
N ASN A 149 12.24 -1.52 -16.62
CA ASN A 149 13.03 -0.29 -16.80
C ASN A 149 13.78 0.16 -15.54
N THR A 150 13.36 -0.26 -14.35
CA THR A 150 13.98 0.14 -13.07
C THR A 150 14.71 -1.00 -12.36
N ARG A 151 14.97 -2.11 -13.06
CA ARG A 151 15.78 -3.21 -12.54
C ARG A 151 17.25 -2.81 -12.51
N SER A 152 17.97 -3.34 -11.51
CA SER A 152 19.43 -3.19 -11.42
C SER A 152 20.17 -3.76 -12.64
N LYS A 153 19.56 -4.76 -13.31
CA LYS A 153 20.01 -5.29 -14.60
C LYS A 153 18.83 -5.32 -15.56
N PHE A 154 18.89 -4.49 -16.60
CA PHE A 154 17.88 -4.44 -17.64
C PHE A 154 17.84 -5.76 -18.43
N SER A 155 16.63 -6.23 -18.75
CA SER A 155 16.40 -7.43 -19.57
C SER A 155 15.57 -7.09 -20.80
N ALA A 156 16.23 -6.95 -21.95
CA ALA A 156 15.53 -6.73 -23.21
C ALA A 156 14.56 -7.88 -23.53
N THR A 157 14.94 -9.12 -23.20
CA THR A 157 14.10 -10.32 -23.40
C THR A 157 12.77 -10.23 -22.66
N GLU A 158 12.76 -9.69 -21.44
CA GLU A 158 11.52 -9.46 -20.67
C GLU A 158 10.58 -8.50 -21.41
N VAL A 159 11.11 -7.36 -21.88
CA VAL A 159 10.31 -6.36 -22.61
C VAL A 159 9.85 -6.89 -23.97
N ILE A 160 10.68 -7.66 -24.67
CA ILE A 160 10.31 -8.33 -25.93
C ILE A 160 9.17 -9.32 -25.71
N ASN A 161 9.18 -10.06 -24.59
CA ASN A 161 8.08 -10.97 -24.26
C ASN A 161 6.78 -10.21 -23.94
N LEU A 162 6.85 -9.02 -23.33
CA LEU A 162 5.69 -8.14 -23.17
C LEU A 162 5.16 -7.65 -24.53
N ARG A 163 6.05 -7.28 -25.47
CA ARG A 163 5.65 -6.91 -26.85
C ARG A 163 4.94 -8.06 -27.59
N LYS A 164 5.30 -9.32 -27.35
CA LYS A 164 4.55 -10.48 -27.90
C LYS A 164 3.12 -10.54 -27.38
N GLN A 165 2.86 -10.11 -26.13
CA GLN A 165 1.48 -10.03 -25.62
C GLN A 165 0.70 -8.92 -26.34
N LEU A 166 1.35 -7.77 -26.61
CA LEU A 166 0.75 -6.69 -27.39
C LEU A 166 0.42 -7.14 -28.82
N THR A 167 1.33 -7.88 -29.48
CA THR A 167 1.05 -8.48 -30.80
C THR A 167 -0.17 -9.39 -30.75
N LYS A 168 -0.25 -10.30 -29.77
CA LYS A 168 -1.43 -11.18 -29.61
C LYS A 168 -2.73 -10.40 -29.49
N ILE A 169 -2.73 -9.29 -28.74
CA ILE A 169 -3.91 -8.41 -28.61
C ILE A 169 -4.23 -7.76 -29.97
N GLN A 170 -3.21 -7.22 -30.64
CA GLN A 170 -3.38 -6.55 -31.93
C GLN A 170 -3.88 -7.50 -33.02
N ASP A 171 -3.48 -8.78 -33.00
CA ASP A 171 -3.95 -9.82 -33.92
C ASP A 171 -5.45 -10.15 -33.74
N THR A 172 -6.04 -9.81 -32.58
CA THR A 172 -7.50 -9.95 -32.36
C THR A 172 -8.31 -8.80 -32.96
N MET A 173 -7.66 -7.68 -33.29
CA MET A 173 -8.31 -6.51 -33.85
C MET A 173 -8.58 -6.70 -35.35
N LYS A 174 -9.70 -6.18 -35.84
CA LYS A 174 -10.04 -6.14 -37.26
C LYS A 174 -10.15 -4.70 -37.71
N ASP A 175 -9.43 -4.35 -38.77
CA ASP A 175 -9.36 -2.98 -39.30
C ASP A 175 -9.07 -1.92 -38.22
N GLY A 176 -8.21 -2.27 -37.26
CA GLY A 176 -7.84 -1.39 -36.15
C GLY A 176 -8.91 -1.23 -35.06
N ASN A 177 -9.94 -2.07 -35.04
CA ASN A 177 -11.00 -2.04 -34.03
C ASN A 177 -11.16 -3.39 -33.32
N PHE A 178 -11.59 -3.32 -32.06
CA PHE A 178 -12.06 -4.49 -31.31
C PHE A 178 -13.51 -4.76 -31.69
N ILE A 179 -13.78 -5.94 -32.23
CA ILE A 179 -15.07 -6.31 -32.80
C ILE A 179 -15.74 -7.35 -31.92
N GLY A 180 -16.99 -7.12 -31.55
CA GLY A 180 -17.81 -8.06 -30.77
C GLY A 180 -18.34 -9.22 -31.60
N ALA A 181 -19.00 -10.17 -30.95
CA ALA A 181 -19.59 -11.33 -31.61
C ALA A 181 -20.63 -10.99 -32.69
N ASP A 182 -21.26 -9.81 -32.59
CA ASP A 182 -22.22 -9.27 -33.56
C ASP A 182 -21.58 -8.62 -34.79
N GLY A 183 -20.24 -8.62 -34.87
CA GLY A 183 -19.49 -8.01 -35.97
C GLY A 183 -19.36 -6.49 -35.87
N LYS A 184 -19.80 -5.86 -34.79
CA LYS A 184 -19.69 -4.41 -34.60
C LYS A 184 -18.51 -4.02 -33.71
N PRO A 185 -17.99 -2.79 -33.86
CA PRO A 185 -16.98 -2.27 -32.95
C PRO A 185 -17.52 -2.19 -31.52
N LEU A 186 -16.77 -2.73 -30.55
CA LEU A 186 -17.13 -2.69 -29.13
C LEU A 186 -17.18 -1.25 -28.60
N GLU A 187 -18.19 -0.94 -27.79
CA GLU A 187 -18.32 0.37 -27.15
C GLU A 187 -17.20 0.62 -26.12
N GLY A 188 -16.74 1.87 -26.02
CA GLY A 188 -15.65 2.25 -25.11
C GLY A 188 -14.25 1.82 -25.55
N GLN A 189 -14.08 1.26 -26.76
CA GLN A 189 -12.79 0.73 -27.22
C GLN A 189 -11.69 1.77 -27.46
N GLU A 190 -12.04 3.04 -27.63
CA GLU A 190 -11.04 4.10 -27.91
C GLU A 190 -10.05 4.27 -26.76
N GLY A 191 -10.50 4.14 -25.50
CA GLY A 191 -9.60 4.15 -24.34
C GLY A 191 -8.62 2.97 -24.36
N VAL A 192 -9.07 1.79 -24.77
CA VAL A 192 -8.24 0.58 -24.87
C VAL A 192 -7.23 0.70 -26.01
N LYS A 193 -7.64 1.27 -27.15
CA LYS A 193 -6.74 1.55 -28.29
C LYS A 193 -5.66 2.55 -27.91
N GLN A 194 -6.01 3.64 -27.23
CA GLN A 194 -5.03 4.60 -26.71
C GLN A 194 -4.08 3.94 -25.70
N LEU A 195 -4.59 3.05 -24.85
CA LEU A 195 -3.76 2.31 -23.90
C LEU A 195 -2.79 1.35 -24.61
N LEU A 196 -3.24 0.67 -25.66
CA LEU A 196 -2.41 -0.20 -26.50
C LEU A 196 -1.27 0.58 -27.17
N ASP A 197 -1.57 1.75 -27.73
CA ASP A 197 -0.56 2.65 -28.31
C ASP A 197 0.46 3.09 -27.24
N ARG A 198 -0.02 3.49 -26.06
CA ARG A 198 0.84 3.83 -24.92
C ARG A 198 1.77 2.68 -24.53
N CYS A 199 1.27 1.44 -24.53
CA CYS A 199 2.09 0.24 -24.28
C CYS A 199 3.20 0.09 -25.32
N TRP A 200 2.85 0.15 -26.61
CA TRP A 200 3.83 0.03 -27.69
C TRP A 200 4.91 1.10 -27.58
N ARG A 201 4.50 2.36 -27.47
CA ARG A 201 5.43 3.49 -27.35
C ARG A 201 6.32 3.36 -26.12
N TRP A 202 5.77 2.90 -24.99
CA TRP A 202 6.55 2.73 -23.78
C TRP A 202 7.58 1.60 -23.89
N THR A 203 7.20 0.45 -24.44
CA THR A 203 8.13 -0.68 -24.63
C THR A 203 9.26 -0.34 -25.61
N GLU A 204 8.98 0.46 -26.64
CA GLU A 204 9.99 0.97 -27.58
C GLU A 204 11.01 1.85 -26.85
N ILE A 205 10.56 2.89 -26.16
CA ILE A 205 11.42 3.81 -25.41
C ILE A 205 12.28 3.06 -24.37
N VAL A 206 11.69 2.10 -23.66
CA VAL A 206 12.41 1.33 -22.63
C VAL A 206 13.48 0.41 -23.25
N LEU A 207 13.22 -0.17 -24.43
CA LEU A 207 14.23 -0.94 -25.16
C LEU A 207 15.38 -0.06 -25.66
N GLU A 208 15.09 1.17 -26.09
CA GLU A 208 16.10 2.13 -26.54
C GLU A 208 16.96 2.65 -25.38
N ARG A 209 16.34 2.95 -24.23
CA ARG A 209 17.00 3.56 -23.08
C ARG A 209 17.66 2.55 -22.15
N GLU A 210 17.22 1.29 -22.17
CA GLU A 210 17.80 0.20 -21.37
C GLU A 210 17.88 0.51 -19.87
N GLY A 211 16.89 1.23 -19.33
CA GLY A 211 16.87 1.66 -17.92
C GLY A 211 17.80 2.84 -17.59
N LYS A 212 18.52 3.40 -18.56
CA LYS A 212 19.37 4.59 -18.35
C LYS A 212 18.50 5.84 -18.31
N ILE A 213 18.47 6.48 -17.15
CA ILE A 213 17.80 7.77 -16.97
C ILE A 213 18.71 8.92 -17.42
N ASP A 214 18.09 10.00 -17.89
CA ASP A 214 18.77 11.26 -18.14
C ASP A 214 19.55 11.71 -16.89
N GLU A 215 20.81 12.10 -17.08
CA GLU A 215 21.74 12.52 -16.04
C GLU A 215 21.15 13.62 -15.15
N ARG A 216 20.39 14.55 -15.75
CA ARG A 216 19.76 15.68 -15.06
C ARG A 216 18.79 15.24 -13.95
N PHE A 217 18.26 14.03 -14.06
CA PHE A 217 17.29 13.46 -13.13
C PHE A 217 17.86 12.31 -12.29
N ARG A 218 19.17 12.04 -12.36
CA ARG A 218 19.82 10.92 -11.67
C ARG A 218 19.59 10.97 -10.15
N ASP A 219 19.82 12.13 -9.53
CA ASP A 219 19.70 12.26 -8.07
C ASP A 219 18.26 11.98 -7.59
N GLN A 220 17.27 12.52 -8.31
CA GLN A 220 15.86 12.28 -8.03
C GLN A 220 15.49 10.81 -8.24
N TYR A 221 16.00 10.20 -9.31
CA TYR A 221 15.79 8.79 -9.60
C TYR A 221 16.36 7.87 -8.52
N GLU A 222 17.61 8.08 -8.11
CA GLU A 222 18.27 7.26 -7.10
C GLU A 222 17.56 7.35 -5.75
N ARG A 223 17.14 8.56 -5.35
CA ARG A 223 16.35 8.78 -4.13
C ARG A 223 15.01 8.05 -4.16
N LEU A 224 14.27 8.13 -5.27
CA LEU A 224 12.99 7.44 -5.43
C LEU A 224 13.17 5.91 -5.50
N LEU A 225 14.22 5.45 -6.16
CA LEU A 225 14.56 4.03 -6.28
C LEU A 225 14.90 3.44 -4.91
N ASP A 226 15.69 4.16 -4.10
CA ASP A 226 16.02 3.76 -2.74
C ASP A 226 14.78 3.67 -1.84
N ILE A 227 13.92 4.71 -1.84
CA ILE A 227 12.64 4.70 -1.12
C ILE A 227 11.81 3.47 -1.52
N ARG A 228 11.62 3.25 -2.83
CA ARG A 228 10.86 2.11 -3.35
C ARG A 228 11.44 0.78 -2.87
N ASN A 229 12.76 0.62 -2.92
CA ASN A 229 13.45 -0.62 -2.55
C ASN A 229 13.42 -0.87 -1.03
N GLN A 230 13.41 0.19 -0.21
CA GLN A 230 13.24 0.07 1.24
C GLN A 230 11.81 -0.37 1.58
N LEU A 231 10.80 0.27 0.98
CA LEU A 231 9.39 -0.09 1.14
C LEU A 231 9.07 -1.51 0.65
N ASP A 232 9.65 -1.93 -0.48
CA ASP A 232 9.53 -3.30 -1.00
C ASP A 232 10.11 -4.32 0.00
N ARG A 233 11.31 -4.05 0.53
CA ARG A 233 11.91 -4.89 1.59
C ARG A 233 11.03 -4.98 2.83
N LEU A 234 10.46 -3.86 3.29
CA LEU A 234 9.55 -3.83 4.43
C LEU A 234 8.30 -4.68 4.17
N SER A 235 7.72 -4.58 2.97
CA SER A 235 6.53 -5.33 2.58
C SER A 235 6.72 -6.85 2.61
N VAL A 236 7.95 -7.33 2.40
CA VAL A 236 8.28 -8.76 2.42
C VAL A 236 8.73 -9.23 3.81
N THR A 237 9.49 -8.41 4.55
CA THR A 237 10.26 -8.89 5.71
C THR A 237 9.77 -8.43 7.07
N GLN A 238 9.06 -7.29 7.18
CA GLN A 238 8.79 -6.62 8.46
C GLN A 238 7.44 -5.88 8.51
N ALA A 239 6.49 -6.20 7.62
CA ALA A 239 5.19 -5.52 7.57
C ALA A 239 4.44 -5.51 8.92
N TRP A 240 4.68 -6.52 9.76
CA TRP A 240 3.95 -6.80 11.00
C TRP A 240 4.53 -6.15 12.26
N SER A 241 5.78 -5.67 12.21
CA SER A 241 6.43 -4.94 13.31
C SER A 241 6.50 -3.43 13.04
N LEU A 242 6.00 -3.01 11.87
CA LEU A 242 6.10 -1.66 11.37
C LEU A 242 5.08 -0.76 12.09
N ARG A 243 5.55 0.35 12.65
CA ARG A 243 4.64 1.37 13.17
C ARG A 243 4.25 2.31 12.04
N GLU A 244 3.03 2.82 12.10
CA GLU A 244 2.53 3.81 11.12
C GLU A 244 3.44 5.03 11.02
N THR A 245 4.04 5.46 12.14
CA THR A 245 5.01 6.58 12.16
C THR A 245 6.25 6.33 11.33
N ASP A 246 6.68 5.08 11.18
CA ASP A 246 7.83 4.70 10.37
C ASP A 246 7.51 4.88 8.86
N LEU A 247 6.23 4.75 8.48
CA LEU A 247 5.74 4.99 7.11
C LEU A 247 5.59 6.48 6.77
N PHE A 248 5.23 7.33 7.73
CA PHE A 248 5.08 8.78 7.51
C PHE A 248 6.38 9.45 7.06
N GLY A 249 7.53 8.92 7.50
CA GLY A 249 8.83 9.39 7.02
C GLY A 249 9.03 9.18 5.52
N TYR A 250 8.55 8.06 4.97
CA TYR A 250 8.57 7.80 3.54
C TYR A 250 7.54 8.64 2.80
N GLN A 251 6.31 8.73 3.32
CA GLN A 251 5.23 9.52 2.75
C GLN A 251 5.66 10.98 2.55
N ARG A 252 6.18 11.64 3.58
CA ARG A 252 6.66 13.03 3.47
C ARG A 252 7.78 13.21 2.45
N LYS A 253 8.69 12.24 2.34
CA LYS A 253 9.75 12.29 1.32
C LYS A 253 9.17 12.20 -0.09
N LEU A 254 8.15 11.38 -0.30
CA LEU A 254 7.46 11.25 -1.57
C LEU A 254 6.64 12.52 -1.88
N ASP A 255 5.86 13.01 -0.92
CA ASP A 255 5.04 14.22 -1.08
C ASP A 255 5.90 15.40 -1.54
N ARG A 256 7.05 15.63 -0.90
CA ARG A 256 7.98 16.70 -1.32
C ARG A 256 8.49 16.56 -2.75
N ILE A 257 8.79 15.34 -3.19
CA ILE A 257 9.28 15.10 -4.56
C ILE A 257 8.13 15.29 -5.55
N ASP A 258 6.93 14.86 -5.17
CA ASP A 258 5.74 14.88 -6.01
C ASP A 258 5.14 16.30 -6.16
N GLU A 259 5.16 17.09 -5.10
CA GLU A 259 4.75 18.49 -5.05
C GLU A 259 5.72 19.43 -5.77
N ALA A 260 6.99 19.02 -5.93
CA ALA A 260 7.99 19.80 -6.68
C ALA A 260 7.76 19.81 -8.20
N ARG A 261 6.78 19.06 -8.71
CA ARG A 261 6.44 19.01 -10.14
C ARG A 261 5.74 20.30 -10.59
N VAL A 262 6.04 20.73 -11.81
CA VAL A 262 5.41 21.90 -12.46
C VAL A 262 4.49 21.40 -13.56
N ASP A 263 3.21 21.75 -13.48
CA ASP A 263 2.16 21.30 -14.41
C ASP A 263 2.17 19.77 -14.64
N GLY A 264 2.42 19.02 -13.56
CA GLY A 264 2.51 17.56 -13.58
C GLY A 264 3.84 16.99 -14.08
N ASN A 265 4.81 17.81 -14.50
CA ASN A 265 6.11 17.36 -14.99
C ASN A 265 7.25 17.61 -13.99
N PHE A 266 8.23 16.71 -13.98
CA PHE A 266 9.49 16.94 -13.28
C PHE A 266 10.33 17.97 -14.03
N VAL A 267 11.06 18.78 -13.26
CA VAL A 267 11.99 19.77 -13.79
C VAL A 267 13.39 19.55 -13.22
N ASP A 268 14.40 19.84 -14.02
CA ASP A 268 15.80 19.84 -13.59
C ASP A 268 16.17 21.12 -12.81
N ALA A 269 17.45 21.28 -12.46
CA ALA A 269 17.94 22.43 -11.68
C ALA A 269 17.79 23.76 -12.43
N GLU A 270 17.74 23.72 -13.76
CA GLU A 270 17.54 24.87 -14.64
C GLU A 270 16.07 25.13 -14.99
N GLY A 271 15.15 24.30 -14.48
CA GLY A 271 13.71 24.42 -14.72
C GLY A 271 13.25 23.79 -16.04
N GLN A 272 14.06 22.98 -16.72
CA GLN A 272 13.68 22.31 -17.95
C GLN A 272 12.88 21.04 -17.67
N LEU A 273 11.86 20.80 -18.47
CA LEU A 273 10.98 19.64 -18.34
C LEU A 273 11.71 18.32 -18.61
N ALA A 274 11.38 17.30 -17.82
CA ALA A 274 11.77 15.93 -18.07
C ALA A 274 11.24 15.44 -19.42
N ASP A 275 12.05 14.65 -20.13
CA ASP A 275 11.56 13.93 -21.29
C ASP A 275 10.54 12.84 -20.87
N ILE A 276 9.83 12.29 -21.86
CA ILE A 276 8.80 11.29 -21.59
C ILE A 276 9.32 10.05 -20.85
N HIS A 277 10.61 9.69 -21.01
CA HIS A 277 11.22 8.54 -20.36
C HIS A 277 11.49 8.82 -18.89
N ALA A 278 12.20 9.91 -18.60
CA ALA A 278 12.48 10.35 -17.24
C ALA A 278 11.17 10.59 -16.47
N GLN A 279 10.24 11.34 -17.06
CA GLN A 279 8.92 11.65 -16.47
C GLN A 279 8.18 10.37 -16.05
N ARG A 280 8.01 9.41 -16.97
CA ARG A 280 7.28 8.17 -16.68
C ARG A 280 8.02 7.27 -15.68
N THR A 281 9.35 7.25 -15.73
CA THR A 281 10.17 6.45 -14.82
C THR A 281 10.07 6.95 -13.38
N LEU A 282 10.20 8.26 -13.17
CA LEU A 282 10.08 8.89 -11.85
C LEU A 282 8.66 8.74 -11.30
N LEU A 283 7.63 8.99 -12.12
CA LEU A 283 6.23 8.78 -11.73
C LEU A 283 5.95 7.33 -11.36
N TYR A 284 6.52 6.35 -12.08
CA TYR A 284 6.38 4.95 -11.72
C TYR A 284 6.94 4.66 -10.33
N LEU A 285 8.13 5.17 -10.00
CA LEU A 285 8.75 4.97 -8.69
C LEU A 285 7.92 5.62 -7.56
N ILE A 286 7.40 6.84 -7.77
CA ILE A 286 6.51 7.51 -6.81
C ILE A 286 5.25 6.68 -6.58
N ARG A 287 4.53 6.36 -7.65
CA ARG A 287 3.25 5.63 -7.56
C ARG A 287 3.44 4.25 -6.94
N ARG A 288 4.53 3.55 -7.28
CA ARG A 288 4.84 2.25 -6.70
C ARG A 288 5.17 2.38 -5.21
N SER A 289 5.85 3.45 -4.80
CA SER A 289 6.17 3.70 -3.40
C SER A 289 4.91 4.02 -2.58
N TYR A 290 4.02 4.90 -3.07
CA TYR A 290 2.73 5.13 -2.42
C TYR A 290 1.89 3.85 -2.33
N ALA A 291 1.88 3.02 -3.37
CA ALA A 291 1.19 1.73 -3.35
C ALA A 291 1.76 0.78 -2.28
N TYR A 292 3.08 0.76 -2.06
CA TYR A 292 3.67 0.00 -0.95
C TYR A 292 3.29 0.57 0.41
N ILE A 293 3.33 1.88 0.60
CA ILE A 293 2.91 2.52 1.87
C ILE A 293 1.45 2.16 2.18
N TYR A 294 0.58 2.26 1.19
CA TYR A 294 -0.83 1.89 1.33
C TYR A 294 -1.03 0.42 1.69
N ALA A 295 -0.36 -0.48 0.96
CA ALA A 295 -0.42 -1.91 1.25
C ALA A 295 0.09 -2.21 2.68
N LEU A 296 1.19 -1.57 3.08
CA LEU A 296 1.77 -1.69 4.40
C LEU A 296 0.82 -1.18 5.49
N LEU A 297 0.19 -0.02 5.33
CA LEU A 297 -0.76 0.55 6.28
C LEU A 297 -2.01 -0.33 6.47
N ILE A 298 -2.51 -0.94 5.40
CA ILE A 298 -3.68 -1.83 5.51
C ILE A 298 -3.30 -3.19 6.08
N SER A 299 -2.07 -3.64 5.83
CA SER A 299 -1.56 -4.88 6.41
C SER A 299 -1.09 -4.73 7.86
N SER A 300 -0.74 -3.51 8.27
CA SER A 300 -0.33 -3.20 9.64
C SER A 300 -1.58 -3.08 10.48
N GLU A 301 -2.03 -4.19 11.04
CA GLU A 301 -2.80 -4.10 12.26
C GLU A 301 -1.80 -3.82 13.39
N PRO A 302 -1.85 -2.65 14.05
CA PRO A 302 -0.85 -2.28 15.04
C PRO A 302 -1.01 -3.17 16.27
N VAL A 303 -0.25 -4.26 16.31
CA VAL A 303 -0.03 -5.01 17.54
C VAL A 303 1.05 -4.27 18.31
N SER A 304 0.67 -3.73 19.46
CA SER A 304 1.59 -3.02 20.35
C SER A 304 2.85 -3.86 20.63
N GLU A 305 3.99 -3.20 20.89
CA GLU A 305 5.28 -3.87 21.20
C GLU A 305 5.13 -4.98 22.26
N ALA A 306 4.18 -4.79 23.18
CA ALA A 306 3.88 -5.71 24.24
C ALA A 306 3.22 -7.03 23.79
N LEU A 307 2.45 -7.00 22.69
CA LEU A 307 1.78 -8.18 22.13
C LEU A 307 2.54 -8.80 20.94
N LEU A 308 3.59 -8.16 20.43
CA LEU A 308 4.42 -8.70 19.35
C LEU A 308 4.95 -10.13 19.62
N PRO A 309 5.41 -10.49 20.84
CA PRO A 309 5.85 -11.85 21.11
C PRO A 309 4.73 -12.88 20.91
N VAL A 310 3.52 -12.57 21.40
CA VAL A 310 2.34 -13.43 21.28
C VAL A 310 1.89 -13.54 19.83
N TYR A 311 1.86 -12.41 19.12
CA TYR A 311 1.46 -12.35 17.72
C TYR A 311 2.39 -13.16 16.81
N ASN A 312 3.72 -13.01 16.97
CA ASN A 312 4.70 -13.77 16.18
C ASN A 312 4.64 -15.29 16.48
N GLN A 313 4.35 -15.67 17.73
CA GLN A 313 4.13 -17.07 18.09
C GLN A 313 2.89 -17.64 17.39
N LEU A 314 1.76 -16.93 17.41
CA LEU A 314 0.54 -17.34 16.73
C LEU A 314 0.71 -17.42 15.20
N GLN A 315 1.45 -16.49 14.58
CA GLN A 315 1.73 -16.56 13.15
C GLN A 315 2.56 -17.80 12.79
N THR A 316 3.54 -18.14 13.63
CA THR A 316 4.36 -19.35 13.45
C THR A 316 3.49 -20.59 13.56
N LEU A 317 2.66 -20.66 14.59
CA LEU A 317 1.71 -21.76 14.81
C LEU A 317 0.73 -21.92 13.65
N ARG A 318 0.15 -20.82 13.15
CA ARG A 318 -0.73 -20.83 11.98
C ARG A 318 -0.05 -21.47 10.77
N ARG A 319 1.21 -21.11 10.49
CA ARG A 319 1.96 -21.68 9.36
C ARG A 319 2.16 -23.20 9.55
N CYS A 320 2.60 -23.63 10.73
CA CYS A 320 2.78 -25.06 11.03
C CYS A 320 1.46 -25.84 10.88
N LEU A 321 0.35 -25.31 11.41
CA LEU A 321 -0.97 -25.95 11.32
C LEU A 321 -1.48 -26.05 9.87
N LEU A 322 -1.25 -25.02 9.04
CA LEU A 322 -1.59 -25.06 7.63
C LEU A 322 -0.74 -26.07 6.85
N GLU A 323 0.55 -26.17 7.12
CA GLU A 323 1.43 -27.18 6.50
C GLU A 323 0.96 -28.60 6.81
N VAL A 324 0.52 -28.87 8.04
CA VAL A 324 -0.07 -30.16 8.42
C VAL A 324 -1.36 -30.41 7.64
N LYS A 325 -2.25 -29.42 7.55
CA LYS A 325 -3.50 -29.50 6.79
C LYS A 325 -3.28 -29.79 5.31
N GLU A 326 -2.31 -29.13 4.69
CA GLU A 326 -1.97 -29.32 3.28
C GLU A 326 -1.29 -30.67 3.00
N SER A 327 -0.49 -31.16 3.96
CA SER A 327 0.19 -32.46 3.84
C SER A 327 -0.74 -33.68 4.04
N GLY A 328 -1.97 -33.46 4.52
CA GLY A 328 -2.90 -34.54 4.87
C GLY A 328 -2.42 -35.42 6.02
N ALA A 329 -1.47 -34.94 6.82
CA ALA A 329 -0.90 -35.67 7.94
C ALA A 329 -1.85 -35.71 9.15
N SER A 330 -1.78 -36.80 9.92
CA SER A 330 -2.56 -36.98 11.15
C SER A 330 -2.14 -35.99 12.25
N LEU A 331 -3.08 -35.66 13.15
CA LEU A 331 -2.91 -34.76 14.31
C LEU A 331 -1.76 -35.12 15.24
N GLN A 332 -1.21 -36.34 15.17
CA GLN A 332 -0.11 -36.81 16.01
C GLN A 332 1.15 -35.91 15.96
N GLY A 333 1.31 -35.09 14.91
CA GLY A 333 2.39 -34.10 14.80
C GLY A 333 2.08 -32.71 15.39
N THR A 334 0.82 -32.43 15.74
CA THR A 334 0.33 -31.09 16.16
C THR A 334 0.14 -30.94 17.66
N GLU A 335 0.43 -31.95 18.48
CA GLU A 335 0.24 -31.89 19.93
C GLU A 335 1.04 -30.75 20.57
N VAL A 336 2.26 -30.51 20.08
CA VAL A 336 3.12 -29.40 20.53
C VAL A 336 2.50 -28.04 20.15
N ASP A 337 1.97 -27.92 18.93
CA ASP A 337 1.33 -26.70 18.44
C ASP A 337 0.03 -26.39 19.21
N ILE A 338 -0.78 -27.41 19.51
CA ILE A 338 -2.02 -27.29 20.31
C ILE A 338 -1.70 -26.90 21.75
N VAL A 339 -0.65 -27.47 22.36
CA VAL A 339 -0.21 -27.10 23.71
C VAL A 339 0.26 -25.65 23.75
N GLN A 340 1.02 -25.20 22.75
CA GLN A 340 1.44 -23.80 22.65
C GLN A 340 0.24 -22.86 22.43
N LEU A 341 -0.73 -23.25 21.60
CA LEU A 341 -1.94 -22.47 21.37
C LEU A 341 -2.76 -22.28 22.65
N ASN A 342 -2.96 -23.36 23.42
CA ASN A 342 -3.61 -23.30 24.73
C ASN A 342 -2.82 -22.48 25.75
N SER A 343 -1.48 -22.56 25.71
CA SER A 343 -0.62 -21.74 26.57
C SER A 343 -0.81 -20.26 26.29
N ILE A 344 -0.90 -19.86 25.02
CA ILE A 344 -1.18 -18.48 24.61
C ILE A 344 -2.60 -18.08 25.04
N ASP A 345 -3.59 -18.95 24.83
CA ASP A 345 -4.96 -18.66 25.23
C ASP A 345 -5.11 -18.39 26.74
N ASN A 346 -4.41 -19.18 27.56
CA ASN A 346 -4.37 -19.02 29.02
C ASN A 346 -3.71 -17.71 29.49
N MET A 347 -3.02 -16.97 28.62
CA MET A 347 -2.52 -15.63 28.94
C MET A 347 -3.63 -14.58 28.94
N ARG A 348 -4.84 -14.91 28.44
CA ARG A 348 -6.00 -14.01 28.43
C ARG A 348 -6.76 -14.08 29.74
N VAL A 349 -7.26 -12.92 30.18
CA VAL A 349 -8.23 -12.79 31.27
C VAL A 349 -9.51 -12.20 30.67
N ASP A 350 -10.64 -12.88 30.83
CA ASP A 350 -11.93 -12.45 30.24
C ASP A 350 -11.85 -12.16 28.72
N GLY A 351 -11.16 -13.04 27.99
CA GLY A 351 -10.96 -12.93 26.54
C GLY A 351 -9.98 -11.85 26.09
N LYS A 352 -9.22 -11.23 27.00
CA LYS A 352 -8.28 -10.13 26.71
C LYS A 352 -6.88 -10.42 27.26
N PHE A 353 -5.85 -10.19 26.46
CA PHE A 353 -4.46 -10.11 26.90
C PHE A 353 -4.23 -8.84 27.72
N TYR A 354 -3.55 -8.96 28.86
CA TYR A 354 -3.20 -7.84 29.72
C TYR A 354 -1.68 -7.66 29.81
N MET A 355 -1.25 -6.41 29.92
CA MET A 355 0.12 -6.05 30.29
C MET A 355 0.07 -5.17 31.53
N GLY A 356 0.36 -5.76 32.68
CA GLY A 356 0.01 -5.15 33.96
C GLY A 356 -1.52 -5.04 34.07
N ASN A 357 -2.04 -3.82 34.17
CA ASN A 357 -3.48 -3.55 34.25
C ASN A 357 -4.08 -2.99 32.95
N ASP A 358 -3.28 -2.90 31.87
CA ASP A 358 -3.71 -2.33 30.59
C ASP A 358 -4.04 -3.41 29.56
N ILE A 359 -5.00 -3.11 28.69
CA ILE A 359 -5.31 -3.88 27.48
C ILE A 359 -4.46 -3.30 26.35
N PRO A 360 -3.46 -4.03 25.82
CA PRO A 360 -2.59 -3.50 24.79
C PRO A 360 -3.32 -3.35 23.44
N GLU A 361 -2.89 -2.38 22.62
CA GLU A 361 -3.40 -2.17 21.27
C GLU A 361 -3.08 -3.36 20.34
N GLY A 362 -3.97 -3.64 19.37
CA GLY A 362 -3.90 -4.79 18.47
C GLY A 362 -4.42 -6.10 19.05
N GLN A 363 -5.04 -6.05 20.23
CA GLN A 363 -5.75 -7.16 20.88
C GLN A 363 -6.73 -7.90 19.95
N GLY A 364 -7.50 -7.15 19.14
CA GLY A 364 -8.47 -7.73 18.21
C GLY A 364 -7.80 -8.66 17.19
N SER A 365 -6.66 -8.24 16.66
CA SER A 365 -5.83 -8.98 15.71
C SER A 365 -5.25 -10.26 16.30
N VAL A 366 -4.70 -10.17 17.51
CA VAL A 366 -4.17 -11.34 18.22
C VAL A 366 -5.30 -12.33 18.54
N ASN A 367 -6.47 -11.83 18.95
CA ASN A 367 -7.65 -12.68 19.19
C ASN A 367 -8.20 -13.32 17.92
N ALA A 368 -8.25 -12.58 16.80
CA ALA A 368 -8.69 -13.12 15.51
C ALA A 368 -7.72 -14.20 15.00
N LEU A 369 -6.41 -13.97 15.12
CA LEU A 369 -5.38 -14.93 14.73
C LEU A 369 -5.41 -16.18 15.62
N LEU A 370 -5.62 -16.00 16.93
CA LEU A 370 -5.81 -17.10 17.87
C LEU A 370 -7.05 -17.94 17.51
N ALA A 371 -8.17 -17.29 17.19
CA ALA A 371 -9.40 -17.96 16.75
C ALA A 371 -9.17 -18.73 15.45
N GLU A 372 -8.50 -18.14 14.46
CA GLU A 372 -8.16 -18.80 13.20
C GLU A 372 -7.32 -20.07 13.43
N CYS A 373 -6.32 -20.02 14.32
CA CYS A 373 -5.56 -21.21 14.69
C CYS A 373 -6.43 -22.31 15.30
N TYR A 374 -7.40 -21.95 16.16
CA TYR A 374 -8.35 -22.92 16.72
C TYR A 374 -9.30 -23.49 15.66
N ASP A 375 -9.75 -22.69 14.70
CA ASP A 375 -10.58 -23.14 13.58
C ASP A 375 -9.82 -24.18 12.74
N ILE A 376 -8.55 -23.92 12.40
CA ILE A 376 -7.71 -24.88 11.66
C ILE A 376 -7.54 -26.19 12.45
N VAL A 377 -7.31 -26.11 13.77
CA VAL A 377 -7.21 -27.31 14.63
C VAL A 377 -8.53 -28.09 14.64
N TRP A 378 -9.67 -27.39 14.68
CA TRP A 378 -10.98 -28.03 14.67
C TRP A 378 -11.26 -28.72 13.33
N GLU A 379 -10.92 -28.09 12.22
CA GLU A 379 -11.01 -28.69 10.88
C GLU A 379 -10.11 -29.93 10.74
N LEU A 380 -8.87 -29.88 11.25
CA LEU A 380 -7.97 -31.03 11.28
C LEU A 380 -8.54 -32.20 12.09
N ARG A 381 -9.24 -31.91 13.21
CA ARG A 381 -9.95 -32.92 14.00
C ARG A 381 -11.14 -33.52 13.27
N ALA A 382 -11.93 -32.70 12.60
CA ALA A 382 -13.07 -33.16 11.82
C ALA A 382 -12.66 -33.97 10.57
N ALA A 383 -11.43 -33.81 10.09
CA ALA A 383 -10.89 -34.53 8.94
C ALA A 383 -10.34 -35.93 9.28
N VAL A 384 -10.22 -36.30 10.56
CA VAL A 384 -9.86 -37.65 10.98
C VAL A 384 -11.12 -38.52 10.97
N PRO A 385 -11.18 -39.62 10.20
CA PRO A 385 -12.33 -40.52 10.25
C PRO A 385 -12.46 -41.15 11.65
N ASP A 386 -13.68 -41.18 12.19
CA ASP A 386 -14.01 -41.93 13.40
C ASP A 386 -13.67 -43.41 13.19
N ASP A 387 -12.71 -43.94 13.96
CA ASP A 387 -12.42 -45.38 14.07
C ASP A 387 -13.41 -46.08 15.02
#